data_AF-A0A176RT21-F1
#
_entry.id   AF-A0A176RT21-F1
#
_cell.length_a   1.000
_cell.length_b   1.000
_cell.length_c   1.000
_cell.angle_alpha   90.00
_cell.angle_beta   90.00
_cell.angle_gamma   90.00
#
_symmetry.space_group_name_H-M   'P 1'
#
loop_
_entity.id
_entity.type
_entity.pdbx_description
1 polymer ?
#
loop_
_entity_poly.entity_id
_entity_poly.type
_entity_poly.pdbx_seq_one_letter_code
_entity_poly.pdbx_strand_id
1 'polypeptide(L)'
;MKEIFRILKAFDEHCIDDRQAVLITLVNTEGSTYRHSGARALYTSEGGLVGLVGGGCIEKYIAKHAEKVLQRYQPRVISYDNFDVDHDLVWGFGLGCAGAITMYLEPVSQASPGSIEALRHAYQNDEPCFLVLELAEELESRQLYWYPEPRVAELKQHNQLVQNLPDNMGCRFVSQESRNWFVEKIQPPQRLLVFGAGVDAVAVTDIADMLGWRVHLIDHRQSYAQIERFPKVDSIHCLQPEQGFEGLSITKGCAAIVMTHHYK
;
A
#
# COMPACT_ATOMS: atom_id res chain seq x y z
N MET A 1 -2.19 -5.73 -2.57
CA MET A 1 -2.67 -4.39 -2.12
C MET A 1 -3.63 -4.41 -0.95
N LYS A 2 -3.98 -5.58 -0.39
CA LYS A 2 -4.74 -5.68 0.87
C LYS A 2 -4.15 -4.89 2.03
N GLU A 3 -2.84 -4.70 2.05
CA GLU A 3 -2.16 -3.87 3.04
C GLU A 3 -2.68 -2.43 3.03
N ILE A 4 -2.77 -1.79 1.86
CA ILE A 4 -3.31 -0.41 1.73
C ILE A 4 -4.75 -0.37 2.26
N PHE A 5 -5.60 -1.31 1.84
CA PHE A 5 -6.98 -1.38 2.34
C PHE A 5 -7.05 -1.54 3.86
N ARG A 6 -6.24 -2.44 4.44
CA ARG A 6 -6.18 -2.66 5.89
C ARG A 6 -5.69 -1.43 6.64
N ILE A 7 -4.69 -0.72 6.10
CA ILE A 7 -4.19 0.53 6.67
C ILE A 7 -5.27 1.61 6.63
N LEU A 8 -5.93 1.80 5.48
CA LEU A 8 -7.02 2.78 5.33
C LEU A 8 -8.17 2.47 6.28
N LYS A 9 -8.60 1.20 6.34
CA LYS A 9 -9.64 0.74 7.26
C LYS A 9 -9.24 0.98 8.72
N ALA A 10 -8.03 0.60 9.11
CA ALA A 10 -7.54 0.80 10.47
C ALA A 10 -7.44 2.29 10.84
N PHE A 11 -7.01 3.13 9.90
CA PHE A 11 -7.00 4.59 10.07
C PHE A 11 -8.42 5.13 10.26
N ASP A 12 -9.37 4.73 9.42
CA ASP A 12 -10.77 5.17 9.51
C ASP A 12 -11.44 4.73 10.82
N GLU A 13 -11.11 3.54 11.32
CA GLU A 13 -11.63 3.00 12.58
C GLU A 13 -10.97 3.64 13.82
N HIS A 14 -9.67 3.91 13.78
CA HIS A 14 -8.94 4.39 14.96
C HIS A 14 -8.86 5.91 15.07
N CYS A 15 -8.72 6.62 13.95
CA CYS A 15 -8.56 8.08 13.96
C CYS A 15 -9.90 8.84 14.09
N ILE A 16 -10.96 8.15 14.51
CA ILE A 16 -12.24 8.78 14.89
C ILE A 16 -11.99 9.78 16.02
N ASP A 17 -12.74 10.88 16.04
CA ASP A 17 -12.57 11.99 16.98
C ASP A 17 -11.14 12.58 16.98
N ASP A 18 -10.48 12.54 15.82
CA ASP A 18 -9.12 13.05 15.59
C ASP A 18 -8.03 12.39 16.45
N ARG A 19 -8.26 11.14 16.87
CA ARG A 19 -7.21 10.32 17.45
C ARG A 19 -6.05 10.16 16.48
N GLN A 20 -4.86 10.10 17.04
CA GLN A 20 -3.61 10.07 16.29
C GLN A 20 -3.13 8.64 16.07
N ALA A 21 -2.48 8.44 14.93
CA ALA A 21 -1.73 7.24 14.59
C ALA A 21 -0.40 7.65 13.94
N VAL A 22 0.46 6.68 13.65
CA VAL A 22 1.71 6.87 12.93
C VAL A 22 1.73 5.95 11.73
N LEU A 23 1.81 6.53 10.54
CA LEU A 23 2.07 5.78 9.32
C LEU A 23 3.58 5.56 9.18
N ILE A 24 3.98 4.31 9.11
CA ILE A 24 5.37 3.88 8.88
C ILE A 24 5.51 3.50 7.42
N THR A 25 6.46 4.09 6.72
CA THR A 25 6.80 3.77 5.33
C THR A 25 8.28 3.40 5.22
N LEU A 26 8.57 2.25 4.60
CA LEU A 26 9.94 1.89 4.22
C LEU A 26 10.37 2.73 3.03
N VAL A 27 11.30 3.65 3.27
CA VAL A 27 11.73 4.61 2.25
C VAL A 27 13.03 4.20 1.58
N ASN A 28 13.86 3.42 2.25
CA ASN A 28 15.07 2.83 1.66
C ASN A 28 15.33 1.45 2.25
N THR A 29 15.93 0.57 1.45
CA THR A 29 16.38 -0.76 1.86
C THR A 29 17.69 -1.08 1.17
N GLU A 30 18.66 -1.58 1.92
CA GLU A 30 19.97 -2.01 1.44
C GLU A 30 20.22 -3.47 1.82
N GLY A 31 20.90 -4.22 0.96
CA GLY A 31 21.13 -5.64 1.17
C GLY A 31 19.85 -6.49 1.09
N SER A 32 19.84 -7.60 1.83
CA SER A 32 18.67 -8.50 1.90
C SER A 32 17.75 -8.05 3.03
N THR A 33 16.50 -7.74 2.71
CA THR A 33 15.49 -7.25 3.66
C THR A 33 14.18 -8.01 3.46
N TYR A 34 13.40 -8.18 4.53
CA TYR A 34 12.15 -8.97 4.50
C TYR A 34 11.07 -8.29 3.64
N ARG A 35 10.96 -6.96 3.72
CA ARG A 35 10.12 -6.14 2.86
C ARG A 35 10.98 -5.10 2.15
N HIS A 36 10.56 -4.73 0.95
CA HIS A 36 11.21 -3.70 0.14
C HIS A 36 10.62 -2.32 0.41
N SER A 37 11.31 -1.28 -0.07
CA SER A 37 10.82 0.10 -0.10
C SER A 37 9.37 0.18 -0.63
N GLY A 38 8.58 1.06 -0.02
CA GLY A 38 7.13 1.20 -0.25
C GLY A 38 6.26 0.32 0.66
N ALA A 39 6.83 -0.64 1.40
CA ALA A 39 6.07 -1.36 2.43
C ALA A 39 5.65 -0.43 3.58
N ARG A 40 4.45 -0.68 4.13
CA ARG A 40 3.87 0.20 5.14
C ARG A 40 3.25 -0.54 6.32
N ALA A 41 3.16 0.16 7.43
CA ALA A 41 2.35 -0.23 8.58
C ALA A 41 1.74 1.02 9.25
N LEU A 42 0.65 0.84 9.98
CA LEU A 42 0.02 1.87 10.79
C LEU A 42 0.12 1.48 12.26
N TYR A 43 0.75 2.33 13.06
CA TYR A 43 0.81 2.18 14.52
C TYR A 43 -0.25 3.09 15.15
N THR A 44 -1.16 2.53 15.93
CA THR A 44 -2.26 3.27 16.56
C THR A 44 -1.82 3.81 17.92
N SER A 45 -2.46 4.90 18.39
CA SER A 45 -2.21 5.45 19.73
C SER A 45 -2.55 4.48 20.88
N GLU A 46 -3.30 3.41 20.60
CA GLU A 46 -3.60 2.32 21.54
C GLU A 46 -2.49 1.24 21.57
N GLY A 47 -1.43 1.40 20.77
CA GLY A 47 -0.29 0.49 20.71
C GLY A 47 -0.43 -0.67 19.70
N GLY A 48 -1.51 -0.69 18.91
CA GLY A 48 -1.72 -1.68 17.86
C GLY A 48 -0.89 -1.39 16.61
N LEU A 49 -0.42 -2.43 15.91
CA LEU A 49 0.27 -2.30 14.63
C LEU A 49 -0.50 -3.06 13.53
N VAL A 50 -0.87 -2.36 12.46
CA VAL A 50 -1.57 -2.92 11.29
C VAL A 50 -0.66 -2.84 10.07
N GLY A 51 -0.38 -3.99 9.46
CA GLY A 51 0.61 -4.11 8.38
C GLY A 51 1.90 -4.74 8.90
N LEU A 52 2.89 -4.89 8.02
CA LEU A 52 4.12 -5.58 8.37
C LEU A 52 5.33 -4.99 7.65
N VAL A 53 6.37 -4.69 8.44
CA VAL A 53 7.61 -4.10 7.94
C VAL A 53 8.75 -5.12 7.95
N GLY A 54 8.97 -5.87 9.03
CA GLY A 54 10.13 -6.78 9.12
C GLY A 54 9.84 -8.19 9.63
N GLY A 55 8.72 -8.43 10.33
CA GLY A 55 8.34 -9.79 10.74
C GLY A 55 9.05 -10.35 11.98
N GLY A 56 9.60 -9.51 12.87
CA GLY A 56 10.41 -9.97 14.01
C GLY A 56 10.66 -8.94 15.11
N CYS A 57 11.92 -8.77 15.52
CA CYS A 57 12.30 -7.90 16.64
C CYS A 57 12.13 -6.40 16.33
N ILE A 58 12.13 -6.04 15.05
CA ILE A 58 12.08 -4.65 14.60
C ILE A 58 10.74 -3.97 14.90
N GLU A 59 9.64 -4.71 14.98
CA GLU A 59 8.32 -4.14 15.30
C GLU A 59 8.31 -3.46 16.69
N LYS A 60 9.05 -4.00 17.67
CA LYS A 60 9.21 -3.37 19.00
C LYS A 60 10.05 -2.09 18.92
N TYR A 61 11.08 -2.10 18.08
CA TYR A 61 11.89 -0.91 17.82
C TYR A 61 11.04 0.19 17.17
N ILE A 62 10.24 -0.16 16.16
CA ILE A 62 9.31 0.75 15.49
C ILE A 62 8.30 1.33 16.50
N ALA A 63 7.67 0.49 17.33
CA ALA A 63 6.69 0.93 18.32
C ALA A 63 7.27 2.00 19.27
N LYS A 64 8.47 1.77 19.82
CA LYS A 64 9.16 2.75 20.69
C LYS A 64 9.41 4.09 20.01
N HIS A 65 9.68 4.10 18.70
CA HIS A 65 9.87 5.32 17.93
C HIS A 65 8.55 5.97 17.54
N ALA A 66 7.51 5.19 17.24
CA ALA A 66 6.17 5.67 16.97
C ALA A 66 5.55 6.36 18.18
N GLU A 67 5.73 5.83 19.39
CA GLU A 67 5.32 6.50 20.65
C GLU A 67 5.93 7.90 20.78
N LYS A 68 7.21 8.06 20.42
CA LYS A 68 7.89 9.37 20.44
C LYS A 68 7.34 10.33 19.38
N VAL A 69 6.96 9.80 18.21
CA VAL A 69 6.33 10.58 17.14
C VAL A 69 4.95 11.04 17.58
N LEU A 70 4.14 10.20 18.24
CA LEU A 70 2.85 10.59 18.81
C LEU A 70 3.01 11.67 19.90
N GLN A 71 3.97 11.50 20.81
CA GLN A 71 4.21 12.48 21.88
C GLN A 71 4.59 13.88 21.38
N ARG A 72 5.38 13.95 20.30
CA ARG A 72 5.87 15.23 19.74
C ARG A 72 5.02 15.74 18.58
N TYR A 73 4.16 14.88 18.04
CA TYR A 73 3.44 15.08 16.78
C TYR A 73 4.35 15.57 15.64
N GLN A 74 5.53 14.95 15.53
CA GLN A 74 6.56 15.34 14.57
C GLN A 74 7.07 14.11 13.81
N PRO A 75 7.15 14.18 12.48
CA PRO A 75 7.64 13.08 11.67
C PRO A 75 9.12 12.80 11.97
N ARG A 76 9.51 11.54 11.73
CA ARG A 76 10.86 11.08 12.03
C ARG A 76 11.34 10.06 11.01
N VAL A 77 12.58 10.22 10.56
CA VAL A 77 13.31 9.17 9.83
C VAL A 77 14.13 8.36 10.83
N ILE A 78 14.05 7.04 10.75
CA ILE A 78 14.85 6.12 11.55
C ILE A 78 15.51 5.09 10.63
N SER A 79 16.73 4.71 10.95
CA SER A 79 17.44 3.63 10.27
C SER A 79 17.67 2.48 11.24
N TYR A 80 17.51 1.26 10.74
CA TYR A 80 17.77 0.04 11.48
C TYR A 80 18.68 -0.84 10.64
N ASP A 81 19.83 -1.19 11.21
CA ASP A 81 20.90 -1.90 10.53
C ASP A 81 21.13 -3.27 11.20
N ASN A 82 20.98 -4.35 10.41
CA ASN A 82 21.28 -5.73 10.82
C ASN A 82 22.67 -6.21 10.39
N PHE A 83 23.51 -5.35 9.80
CA PHE A 83 24.91 -5.68 9.53
C PHE A 83 25.75 -5.75 10.82
N ASP A 84 25.26 -5.15 11.90
CA ASP A 84 25.96 -5.08 13.18
C ASP A 84 25.65 -6.30 14.07
N VAL A 85 26.54 -7.29 13.98
CA VAL A 85 26.50 -8.56 14.72
C VAL A 85 26.61 -8.35 16.26
N ASP A 86 26.91 -7.13 16.71
CA ASP A 86 27.12 -6.79 18.12
C ASP A 86 25.83 -6.44 18.89
N HIS A 87 24.70 -6.17 18.22
CA HIS A 87 23.40 -5.96 18.89
C HIS A 87 22.54 -7.23 19.01
N ASP A 88 22.94 -8.33 18.35
CA ASP A 88 22.28 -9.65 18.39
C ASP A 88 22.84 -10.58 19.49
N LEU A 89 23.56 -10.02 20.47
CA LEU A 89 24.09 -10.77 21.61
C LEU A 89 23.03 -11.36 22.56
N VAL A 90 21.74 -11.07 22.36
CA VAL A 90 20.69 -11.64 23.24
C VAL A 90 20.31 -13.06 22.82
N TRP A 91 20.49 -13.48 21.55
CA TRP A 91 20.09 -14.83 21.09
C TRP A 91 21.02 -15.55 20.10
N GLY A 92 22.24 -15.08 19.84
CA GLY A 92 23.35 -15.96 19.41
C GLY A 92 23.15 -16.81 18.15
N PHE A 93 22.22 -16.46 17.26
CA PHE A 93 22.04 -17.08 15.96
C PHE A 93 21.98 -15.97 14.91
N GLY A 94 23.11 -15.71 14.25
CA GLY A 94 23.25 -14.77 13.12
C GLY A 94 22.50 -15.24 11.87
N LEU A 95 21.19 -15.45 11.99
CA LEU A 95 20.26 -15.87 10.95
C LEU A 95 19.18 -14.78 10.78
N GLY A 96 19.62 -13.54 10.61
CA GLY A 96 18.78 -12.40 10.24
C GLY A 96 18.99 -12.00 8.77
N CYS A 97 18.05 -11.25 8.21
CA CYS A 97 18.25 -10.61 6.90
C CYS A 97 19.44 -9.63 7.00
N ALA A 98 20.52 -9.87 6.25
CA ALA A 98 21.71 -9.02 6.19
C ALA A 98 21.41 -7.77 5.33
N GLY A 99 20.80 -6.78 5.96
CA GLY A 99 20.37 -5.56 5.30
C GLY A 99 20.08 -4.43 6.28
N ALA A 100 20.06 -3.22 5.74
CA ALA A 100 19.66 -2.02 6.46
C ALA A 100 18.34 -1.51 5.89
N ILE A 101 17.47 -0.98 6.75
CA ILE A 101 16.23 -0.33 6.33
C ILE A 101 16.14 1.07 6.91
N THR A 102 15.63 1.99 6.10
CA THR A 102 15.29 3.35 6.50
C THR A 102 13.77 3.50 6.44
N MET A 103 13.20 4.00 7.52
CA MET A 103 11.76 4.15 7.71
C MET A 103 11.40 5.59 7.99
N TYR A 104 10.37 6.08 7.31
CA TYR A 104 9.72 7.35 7.59
C TYR A 104 8.49 7.11 8.45
N LEU A 105 8.44 7.72 9.63
CA LEU A 105 7.33 7.67 10.57
C LEU A 105 6.61 9.02 10.51
N GLU A 106 5.38 9.00 10.03
CA GLU A 106 4.53 10.17 9.82
C GLU A 106 3.38 10.16 10.82
N PRO A 107 3.23 11.17 11.71
CA PRO A 107 2.03 11.30 12.53
C PRO A 107 0.84 11.65 11.63
N VAL A 108 -0.27 10.93 11.80
CA VAL A 108 -1.49 11.10 11.00
C VAL A 108 -2.72 11.14 11.88
N SER A 109 -3.69 11.96 11.49
CA SER A 109 -5.01 12.09 12.12
C SER A 109 -6.05 12.50 11.06
N GLN A 110 -7.33 12.62 11.41
CA GLN A 110 -8.35 13.10 10.46
C GLN A 110 -8.12 14.56 10.05
N ALA A 111 -7.65 15.41 10.97
CA ALA A 111 -7.29 16.79 10.68
C ALA A 111 -5.99 16.92 9.85
N SER A 112 -5.09 15.95 9.96
CA SER A 112 -3.82 15.91 9.21
C SER A 112 -3.53 14.50 8.70
N PRO A 113 -4.21 14.06 7.63
CA PRO A 113 -4.09 12.68 7.14
C PRO A 113 -2.76 12.38 6.45
N GLY A 114 -2.02 13.41 6.00
CA GLY A 114 -0.68 13.23 5.44
C GLY A 114 -0.66 12.30 4.22
N SER A 115 0.27 11.34 4.18
CA SER A 115 0.35 10.34 3.10
C SER A 115 -0.84 9.38 3.01
N ILE A 116 -1.72 9.32 4.02
CA ILE A 116 -2.96 8.52 3.96
C ILE A 116 -3.85 8.98 2.80
N GLU A 117 -3.86 10.27 2.47
CA GLU A 117 -4.68 10.80 1.37
C GLU A 117 -4.24 10.25 0.01
N ALA A 118 -2.94 10.09 -0.21
CA ALA A 118 -2.42 9.49 -1.44
C ALA A 118 -2.86 8.03 -1.56
N LEU A 119 -2.77 7.28 -0.46
CA LEU A 119 -3.24 5.88 -0.40
C LEU A 119 -4.76 5.79 -0.65
N ARG A 120 -5.53 6.68 -0.03
CA ARG A 120 -6.98 6.74 -0.16
C ARG A 120 -7.39 7.07 -1.58
N HIS A 121 -6.76 8.08 -2.19
CA HIS A 121 -7.00 8.46 -3.57
C HIS A 121 -6.77 7.29 -4.52
N ALA A 122 -5.61 6.64 -4.45
CA ALA A 122 -5.31 5.51 -5.32
C ALA A 122 -6.29 4.35 -5.13
N TYR A 123 -6.68 4.07 -3.89
CA TYR A 123 -7.59 2.97 -3.59
C TYR A 123 -9.05 3.26 -4.02
N GLN A 124 -9.57 4.45 -3.72
CA GLN A 124 -10.97 4.81 -3.92
C GLN A 124 -11.27 5.22 -5.36
N ASN A 125 -10.37 5.98 -6.01
CA ASN A 125 -10.59 6.48 -7.37
C ASN A 125 -10.11 5.51 -8.45
N ASP A 126 -9.41 4.43 -8.07
CA ASP A 126 -8.84 3.47 -9.02
C ASP A 126 -7.83 4.10 -9.99
N GLU A 127 -7.18 5.18 -9.55
CA GLU A 127 -6.24 5.98 -10.33
C GLU A 127 -4.86 5.99 -9.66
N PRO A 128 -3.76 5.77 -10.41
CA PRO A 128 -2.43 5.85 -9.82
C PRO A 128 -2.09 7.29 -9.41
N CYS A 129 -1.37 7.43 -8.31
CA CYS A 129 -0.83 8.72 -7.86
C CYS A 129 0.64 8.61 -7.47
N PHE A 130 1.33 9.74 -7.43
CA PHE A 130 2.71 9.81 -6.97
C PHE A 130 2.78 10.47 -5.60
N LEU A 131 3.49 9.83 -4.68
CA LEU A 131 3.83 10.36 -3.36
C LEU A 131 5.30 10.80 -3.37
N VAL A 132 5.57 12.03 -2.95
CA VAL A 132 6.92 12.59 -2.83
C VAL A 132 7.15 13.08 -1.39
N LEU A 133 8.14 12.48 -0.73
CA LEU A 133 8.55 12.83 0.62
C LEU A 133 9.96 13.43 0.60
N GLU A 134 10.13 14.56 1.29
CA GLU A 134 11.45 15.10 1.61
C GLU A 134 11.83 14.62 3.02
N LEU A 135 12.94 13.92 3.06
CA LEU A 135 13.47 13.23 4.23
C LEU A 135 14.68 14.03 4.72
N ALA A 136 14.51 14.67 5.87
CA ALA A 136 15.56 15.41 6.56
C ALA A 136 15.92 14.70 7.87
N GLU A 137 17.20 14.78 8.26
CA GLU A 137 17.65 14.33 9.58
C GLU A 137 17.09 15.26 10.65
N GLU A 138 16.14 14.74 11.44
CA GLU A 138 15.43 15.40 12.54
C GLU A 138 14.54 16.61 12.16
N LEU A 139 13.35 16.67 12.79
CA LEU A 139 12.40 17.80 12.91
C LEU A 139 11.89 18.52 11.64
N GLU A 140 12.45 18.28 10.46
CA GLU A 140 12.12 19.00 9.23
C GLU A 140 11.61 18.10 8.09
N SER A 141 11.57 16.78 8.30
CA SER A 141 11.00 15.88 7.30
C SER A 141 9.53 16.24 7.07
N ARG A 142 9.11 16.38 5.82
CA ARG A 142 7.74 16.75 5.50
C ARG A 142 7.28 15.98 4.29
N GLN A 143 6.04 15.52 4.33
CA GLN A 143 5.33 15.23 3.09
C GLN A 143 5.28 16.53 2.30
N LEU A 144 5.87 16.52 1.12
CA LEU A 144 5.84 17.69 0.28
C LEU A 144 4.53 17.72 -0.50
N TYR A 145 4.23 16.65 -1.24
CA TYR A 145 3.06 16.60 -2.11
C TYR A 145 2.67 15.16 -2.48
N TRP A 146 1.42 14.98 -2.89
CA TRP A 146 0.98 13.86 -3.70
C TRP A 146 0.11 14.34 -4.87
N TYR A 147 0.11 13.61 -5.99
CA TYR A 147 -0.59 14.03 -7.21
C TYR A 147 -1.19 12.87 -8.00
N PRO A 148 -2.43 13.02 -8.52
CA PRO A 148 -2.99 12.08 -9.49
C PRO A 148 -2.18 12.11 -10.80
N GLU A 149 -2.08 10.98 -11.51
CA GLU A 149 -1.31 10.85 -12.76
C GLU A 149 -1.48 12.01 -13.77
N PRO A 150 -2.68 12.60 -14.02
CA PRO A 150 -2.81 13.75 -14.91
C PRO A 150 -1.98 14.98 -14.50
N ARG A 151 -1.68 15.18 -13.21
CA ARG A 151 -0.82 16.29 -12.72
C ARG A 151 0.66 15.93 -12.64
N VAL A 152 1.02 14.65 -12.84
CA VAL A 152 2.41 14.19 -12.78
C VAL A 152 3.21 14.66 -13.99
N ALA A 153 2.58 14.79 -15.15
CA ALA A 153 3.24 15.36 -16.33
C ALA A 153 3.68 16.81 -16.08
N GLU A 154 2.84 17.61 -15.40
CA GLU A 154 3.17 18.98 -15.01
C GLU A 154 4.32 19.02 -13.99
N LEU A 155 4.38 18.04 -13.08
CA LEU A 155 5.49 17.97 -12.10
C LEU A 155 6.78 17.46 -12.69
N LYS A 156 6.72 16.50 -13.62
CA LYS A 156 7.85 16.14 -14.45
C LYS A 156 8.36 17.39 -15.18
N GLN A 157 7.54 18.36 -15.56
CA GLN A 157 8.09 19.58 -16.17
C GLN A 157 8.87 20.47 -15.19
N HIS A 158 8.51 20.49 -13.90
CA HIS A 158 9.03 21.47 -12.93
C HIS A 158 9.91 20.89 -11.82
N ASN A 159 10.04 19.57 -11.70
CA ASN A 159 10.81 18.91 -10.64
C ASN A 159 11.74 17.83 -11.21
N GLN A 160 13.05 18.09 -11.18
CA GLN A 160 14.10 17.20 -11.70
C GLN A 160 14.10 15.82 -11.02
N LEU A 161 13.67 15.72 -9.76
CA LEU A 161 13.55 14.43 -9.06
C LEU A 161 12.44 13.56 -9.65
N VAL A 162 11.39 14.19 -10.17
CA VAL A 162 10.24 13.51 -10.80
C VAL A 162 10.48 13.26 -12.29
N GLN A 163 11.26 14.11 -12.96
CA GLN A 163 11.61 14.02 -14.40
C GLN A 163 12.16 12.66 -14.80
N ASN A 164 13.05 12.11 -13.98
CA ASN A 164 13.79 10.90 -14.29
C ASN A 164 13.14 9.62 -13.74
N LEU A 165 11.86 9.68 -13.34
CA LEU A 165 11.14 8.51 -12.84
C LEU A 165 10.64 7.66 -14.02
N PRO A 166 11.12 6.42 -14.20
CA PRO A 166 10.58 5.51 -15.21
C PRO A 166 9.09 5.24 -14.97
N ASP A 167 8.32 5.11 -16.05
CA ASP A 167 6.86 4.94 -15.98
C ASP A 167 6.41 3.62 -15.30
N ASN A 168 7.31 2.63 -15.26
CA ASN A 168 7.12 1.31 -14.65
C ASN A 168 7.64 1.22 -13.20
N MET A 169 8.04 2.34 -12.58
CA MET A 169 8.63 2.29 -11.24
C MET A 169 7.57 2.05 -10.15
N GLY A 170 7.93 1.25 -9.13
CA GLY A 170 7.25 1.23 -7.83
C GLY A 170 7.66 2.43 -6.98
N CYS A 171 8.86 2.39 -6.38
CA CYS A 171 9.39 3.49 -5.58
C CYS A 171 10.92 3.66 -5.74
N ARG A 172 11.44 4.81 -5.31
CA ARG A 172 12.86 5.16 -5.36
C ARG A 172 13.26 6.10 -4.23
N PHE A 173 14.41 5.84 -3.65
CA PHE A 173 15.12 6.76 -2.78
C PHE A 173 16.16 7.56 -3.59
N VAL A 174 16.25 8.87 -3.36
CA VAL A 174 17.18 9.77 -4.07
C VAL A 174 17.86 10.69 -3.06
N SER A 175 19.18 10.70 -3.06
CA SER A 175 19.99 11.67 -2.30
C SER A 175 20.54 12.74 -3.23
N GLN A 176 20.22 14.01 -2.96
CA GLN A 176 20.69 15.17 -3.74
C GLN A 176 20.98 16.35 -2.81
N GLU A 177 22.16 16.96 -2.94
CA GLU A 177 22.55 18.21 -2.23
C GLU A 177 22.24 18.19 -0.72
N SER A 178 22.64 17.10 -0.05
CA SER A 178 22.41 16.87 1.40
C SER A 178 20.94 16.69 1.82
N ARG A 179 20.03 16.49 0.87
CA ARG A 179 18.63 16.13 1.13
C ARG A 179 18.32 14.75 0.58
N ASN A 180 17.50 14.02 1.31
CA ASN A 180 17.02 12.70 0.91
C ASN A 180 15.55 12.82 0.48
N TRP A 181 15.18 12.03 -0.52
CA TRP A 181 13.87 12.06 -1.12
C TRP A 181 13.37 10.65 -1.31
N PHE A 182 12.09 10.42 -1.04
CA PHE A 182 11.41 9.20 -1.40
C PHE A 182 10.29 9.52 -2.38
N VAL A 183 10.27 8.79 -3.49
CA VAL A 183 9.22 8.92 -4.50
C VAL A 183 8.61 7.56 -4.77
N GLU A 184 7.29 7.48 -4.76
CA GLU A 184 6.55 6.25 -5.05
C GLU A 184 5.38 6.52 -5.98
N LYS A 185 5.20 5.66 -6.98
CA LYS A 185 3.97 5.54 -7.74
C LYS A 185 3.06 4.54 -7.04
N ILE A 186 2.08 5.04 -6.30
CA ILE A 186 1.07 4.21 -5.64
C ILE A 186 0.07 3.77 -6.71
N GLN A 187 -0.04 2.45 -6.90
CA GLN A 187 -0.98 1.85 -7.84
C GLN A 187 -2.30 1.51 -7.14
N PRO A 188 -3.44 1.58 -7.84
CA PRO A 188 -4.70 1.04 -7.34
C PRO A 188 -4.66 -0.50 -7.28
N PRO A 189 -5.50 -1.15 -6.46
CA PRO A 189 -5.64 -2.61 -6.43
C PRO A 189 -5.80 -3.21 -7.82
N GLN A 190 -5.08 -4.30 -8.10
CA GLN A 190 -5.21 -5.02 -9.36
C GLN A 190 -6.66 -5.47 -9.53
N ARG A 191 -7.35 -4.99 -10.57
CA ARG A 191 -8.71 -5.42 -10.90
C ARG A 191 -8.68 -6.76 -11.65
N LEU A 192 -9.56 -7.68 -11.25
CA LEU A 192 -9.80 -8.95 -11.92
C LEU A 192 -11.28 -9.11 -12.23
N LEU A 193 -11.58 -9.30 -13.52
CA LEU A 193 -12.90 -9.67 -14.02
C LEU A 193 -12.96 -11.19 -14.18
N VAL A 194 -13.83 -11.86 -13.45
CA VAL A 194 -14.04 -13.32 -13.56
C VAL A 194 -15.36 -13.57 -14.26
N PHE A 195 -15.31 -14.05 -15.51
CA PHE A 195 -16.49 -14.41 -16.29
C PHE A 195 -16.80 -15.88 -16.08
N GLY A 196 -17.87 -16.17 -15.34
CA GLY A 196 -18.32 -17.50 -14.94
C GLY A 196 -18.33 -17.67 -13.42
N ALA A 197 -19.50 -17.98 -12.87
CA ALA A 197 -19.76 -18.27 -11.46
C ALA A 197 -19.91 -19.78 -11.19
N GLY A 198 -19.13 -20.60 -11.92
CA GLY A 198 -19.02 -22.03 -11.70
C GLY A 198 -18.47 -22.39 -10.30
N VAL A 199 -18.43 -23.67 -9.96
CA VAL A 199 -17.88 -24.12 -8.66
C VAL A 199 -16.37 -23.89 -8.56
N ASP A 200 -15.69 -23.97 -9.70
CA ASP A 200 -14.27 -23.70 -9.89
C ASP A 200 -13.89 -22.23 -9.67
N ALA A 201 -14.81 -21.30 -9.98
CA ALA A 201 -14.59 -19.86 -9.78
C ALA A 201 -14.34 -19.49 -8.31
N VAL A 202 -14.90 -20.23 -7.34
CA VAL A 202 -14.74 -19.94 -5.90
C VAL A 202 -13.27 -19.94 -5.49
N ALA A 203 -12.50 -20.94 -5.94
CA ALA A 203 -11.08 -21.02 -5.63
C ALA A 203 -10.29 -19.86 -6.25
N VAL A 204 -10.65 -19.46 -7.47
CA VAL A 204 -9.99 -18.35 -8.17
C VAL A 204 -10.27 -17.02 -7.49
N THR A 205 -11.54 -16.75 -7.14
CA THR A 205 -11.91 -15.53 -6.42
C THR A 205 -11.24 -15.46 -5.05
N ASP A 206 -11.12 -16.59 -4.35
CA ASP A 206 -10.48 -16.67 -3.03
C ASP A 206 -8.97 -16.39 -3.09
N ILE A 207 -8.27 -16.94 -4.09
CA ILE A 207 -6.84 -16.69 -4.30
C ILE A 207 -6.62 -15.23 -4.70
N ALA A 208 -7.44 -14.70 -5.61
CA ALA A 208 -7.33 -13.30 -6.04
C ALA A 208 -7.57 -12.33 -4.87
N ASP A 209 -8.60 -12.58 -4.06
CA ASP A 209 -8.81 -11.87 -2.81
C ASP A 209 -7.58 -12.00 -1.90
N MET A 210 -7.01 -13.19 -1.69
CA MET A 210 -5.81 -13.38 -0.86
C MET A 210 -4.62 -12.53 -1.32
N LEU A 211 -4.41 -12.37 -2.63
CA LEU A 211 -3.42 -11.47 -3.22
C LEU A 211 -3.77 -9.98 -3.06
N GLY A 212 -5.01 -9.70 -2.63
CA GLY A 212 -5.57 -8.38 -2.46
C GLY A 212 -5.86 -7.68 -3.78
N TRP A 213 -6.37 -8.46 -4.74
CA TRP A 213 -6.94 -7.98 -5.99
C TRP A 213 -8.40 -7.62 -5.76
N ARG A 214 -8.90 -6.67 -6.56
CA ARG A 214 -10.29 -6.25 -6.57
C ARG A 214 -11.05 -7.12 -7.57
N VAL A 215 -11.89 -8.03 -7.08
CA VAL A 215 -12.51 -9.10 -7.86
C VAL A 215 -13.95 -8.74 -8.19
N HIS A 216 -14.26 -8.71 -9.48
CA HIS A 216 -15.62 -8.55 -10.00
C HIS A 216 -16.03 -9.86 -10.65
N LEU A 217 -17.09 -10.49 -10.13
CA LEU A 217 -17.63 -11.73 -10.68
C LEU A 217 -18.77 -11.42 -11.65
N ILE A 218 -18.75 -12.01 -12.84
CA ILE A 218 -19.75 -11.80 -13.89
C ILE A 218 -20.31 -13.15 -14.32
N ASP A 219 -21.62 -13.34 -14.24
CA ASP A 219 -22.32 -14.51 -14.81
C ASP A 219 -23.75 -14.14 -15.17
N HIS A 220 -24.30 -14.73 -16.23
CA HIS A 220 -25.68 -14.46 -16.67
C HIS A 220 -26.73 -15.19 -15.81
N ARG A 221 -26.32 -16.22 -15.06
CA ARG A 221 -27.19 -17.05 -14.22
C ARG A 221 -27.21 -16.48 -12.81
N GLN A 222 -28.28 -15.75 -12.50
CA GLN A 222 -28.46 -15.14 -11.18
C GLN A 222 -28.29 -16.16 -10.04
N SER A 223 -28.85 -17.36 -10.15
CA SER A 223 -28.73 -18.41 -9.12
C SER A 223 -27.29 -18.90 -8.87
N TYR A 224 -26.37 -18.67 -9.81
CA TYR A 224 -24.95 -18.99 -9.64
C TYR A 224 -24.21 -17.81 -9.00
N ALA A 225 -24.46 -16.60 -9.45
CA ALA A 225 -23.76 -15.40 -8.99
C ALA A 225 -24.38 -14.86 -7.68
N GLN A 226 -24.18 -15.59 -6.58
CA GLN A 226 -24.75 -15.28 -5.26
C GLN A 226 -23.66 -14.95 -4.24
N ILE A 227 -23.91 -13.95 -3.38
CA ILE A 227 -22.92 -13.46 -2.42
C ILE A 227 -22.56 -14.52 -1.38
N GLU A 228 -23.48 -15.42 -1.04
CA GLU A 228 -23.28 -16.53 -0.12
C GLU A 228 -22.27 -17.55 -0.68
N ARG A 229 -22.19 -17.69 -2.01
CA ARG A 229 -21.20 -18.54 -2.68
C ARG A 229 -19.86 -17.84 -2.85
N PHE A 230 -19.86 -16.52 -2.97
CA PHE A 230 -18.70 -15.70 -3.28
C PHE A 230 -18.53 -14.54 -2.30
N PRO A 231 -18.33 -14.80 -0.98
CA PRO A 231 -18.33 -13.74 0.03
C PRO A 231 -17.10 -12.81 -0.03
N LYS A 232 -16.09 -13.15 -0.84
CA LYS A 232 -14.82 -12.42 -0.94
C LYS A 232 -14.69 -11.57 -2.19
N VAL A 233 -15.67 -11.58 -3.09
CA VAL A 233 -15.64 -10.73 -4.28
C VAL A 233 -16.10 -9.32 -3.92
N ASP A 234 -15.52 -8.31 -4.55
CA ASP A 234 -15.88 -6.91 -4.32
C ASP A 234 -17.23 -6.56 -4.95
N SER A 235 -17.62 -7.27 -6.01
CA SER A 235 -18.95 -7.11 -6.63
C SER A 235 -19.34 -8.29 -7.50
N ILE A 236 -20.65 -8.44 -7.69
CA ILE A 236 -21.26 -9.44 -8.55
C ILE A 236 -22.14 -8.74 -9.58
N HIS A 237 -21.92 -9.04 -10.85
CA HIS A 237 -22.66 -8.50 -11.98
C HIS A 237 -23.42 -9.64 -12.69
N CYS A 238 -24.75 -9.56 -12.69
CA CYS A 238 -25.61 -10.48 -13.42
C CYS A 238 -25.87 -9.93 -14.83
N LEU A 239 -24.96 -10.20 -15.77
CA LEU A 239 -25.02 -9.67 -17.14
C LEU A 239 -25.35 -10.77 -18.14
N GLN A 240 -26.35 -10.54 -18.98
CA GLN A 240 -26.62 -11.39 -20.14
C GLN A 240 -25.58 -11.13 -21.25
N PRO A 241 -25.24 -12.13 -22.09
CA PRO A 241 -24.27 -11.97 -23.17
C PRO A 241 -24.56 -10.77 -24.09
N GLU A 242 -25.84 -10.47 -24.34
CA GLU A 242 -26.27 -9.36 -25.20
C GLU A 242 -25.97 -7.98 -24.60
N GLN A 243 -25.87 -7.89 -23.27
CA GLN A 243 -25.47 -6.67 -22.56
C GLN A 243 -23.95 -6.44 -22.63
N GLY A 244 -23.20 -7.45 -23.07
CA GLY A 244 -21.75 -7.40 -23.21
C GLY A 244 -21.07 -7.01 -21.90
N PHE A 245 -20.39 -5.85 -21.91
CA PHE A 245 -19.64 -5.32 -20.77
C PHE A 245 -20.24 -4.04 -20.19
N GLU A 246 -21.51 -3.77 -20.47
CA GLU A 246 -22.19 -2.57 -19.96
C GLU A 246 -22.18 -2.54 -18.43
N GLY A 247 -21.81 -1.40 -17.84
CA GLY A 247 -21.71 -1.24 -16.39
C GLY A 247 -20.46 -1.85 -15.74
N LEU A 248 -19.57 -2.47 -16.51
CA LEU A 248 -18.26 -2.90 -16.00
C LEU A 248 -17.23 -1.77 -16.16
N SER A 249 -16.55 -1.44 -15.07
CA SER A 249 -15.42 -0.50 -15.08
C SER A 249 -14.15 -1.18 -15.61
N ILE A 250 -14.02 -1.27 -16.94
CA ILE A 250 -12.83 -1.84 -17.59
C ILE A 250 -11.79 -0.73 -17.81
N THR A 251 -10.70 -0.77 -17.05
CA THR A 251 -9.59 0.18 -17.13
C THR A 251 -8.34 -0.48 -17.71
N LYS A 252 -7.39 0.35 -18.17
CA LYS A 252 -6.08 -0.12 -18.66
C LYS A 252 -5.34 -0.81 -17.50
N GLY A 253 -5.06 -2.10 -17.65
CA GLY A 253 -4.41 -2.90 -16.60
C GLY A 253 -5.33 -3.90 -15.90
N CYS A 254 -6.64 -3.91 -16.18
CA CYS A 254 -7.53 -4.98 -15.73
C CYS A 254 -7.07 -6.34 -16.25
N ALA A 255 -7.08 -7.34 -15.38
CA ALA A 255 -6.97 -8.74 -15.77
C ALA A 255 -8.37 -9.32 -15.97
N ALA A 256 -8.51 -10.28 -16.88
CA ALA A 256 -9.75 -11.02 -17.09
C ALA A 256 -9.49 -12.52 -17.14
N ILE A 257 -10.38 -13.30 -16.54
CA ILE A 257 -10.40 -14.75 -16.65
C ILE A 257 -11.76 -15.17 -17.19
N VAL A 258 -11.76 -15.94 -18.28
CA VAL A 258 -12.98 -16.49 -18.89
C VAL A 258 -13.07 -17.96 -18.56
N MET A 259 -14.07 -18.32 -17.76
CA MET A 259 -14.35 -19.66 -17.25
C MET A 259 -15.86 -19.91 -17.16
N THR A 260 -16.59 -19.41 -18.16
CA THR A 260 -18.04 -19.56 -18.24
C THR A 260 -18.44 -21.01 -18.48
N HIS A 261 -17.55 -21.81 -19.09
CA HIS A 261 -17.84 -23.14 -19.64
C HIS A 261 -18.98 -23.13 -20.68
N HIS A 262 -19.25 -21.97 -21.27
CA HIS A 262 -20.20 -21.78 -22.36
C HIS A 262 -19.44 -21.29 -23.60
N TYR A 263 -19.67 -21.95 -24.74
CA TYR A 263 -18.96 -21.62 -25.98
C TYR A 263 -19.46 -20.30 -26.61
N LYS A 264 -20.73 -19.97 -26.41
CA LYS A 264 -21.34 -18.71 -26.83
C LYS A 264 -21.26 -17.71 -25.69
#